data_AF-A0A068LJT7-F1
#
_entry.id   AF-A0A068LJT7-F1
#
_cell.length_a   1.000
_cell.length_b   1.000
_cell.length_c   1.000
_cell.angle_alpha   90.00
_cell.angle_beta   90.00
_cell.angle_gamma   90.00
#
_symmetry.space_group_name_H-M   'P 1'
#
loop_
_entity.id
_entity.type
_entity.pdbx_description
1 polymer ?
#
loop_
_entity_poly.entity_id
_entity_poly.type
_entity_poly.pdbx_seq_one_letter_code
_entity_poly.pdbx_strand_id
1 'polypeptide(L)'
;MIFTGEKKDKGFTLVELAAVIAIMVVMTGVLTLSLSVIYNEDAKRAVALIDDELTEARMLSMSKSGDFSLTVDADGDPKKNKIVIKRGTADYKTINIDKSVLISYKLNEGSYTTPGTDLVIVFDKSTGSVKTVNGAPATANGIYEIKAVAQRGSNPQARLSLIVNTGRHYIEKD
;
A
#
# COMPACT_ATOMS: atom_id res chain seq x y z
N MET A 1 70.34 17.61 31.64
CA MET A 1 69.03 17.86 32.26
C MET A 1 67.99 17.20 31.37
N ILE A 2 67.51 16.01 31.74
CA ILE A 2 66.54 15.24 30.94
C ILE A 2 65.17 15.44 31.59
N PHE A 3 64.23 16.05 30.86
CA PHE A 3 62.84 16.09 31.26
C PHE A 3 62.17 14.81 30.77
N THR A 4 61.98 13.84 31.66
CA THR A 4 61.09 12.69 31.41
C THR A 4 59.67 13.13 31.77
N GLY A 5 58.87 13.42 30.75
CA GLY A 5 57.42 13.52 30.89
C GLY A 5 56.83 12.13 30.97
N GLU A 6 56.24 11.76 32.11
CA GLU A 6 55.48 10.52 32.26
C GLU A 6 54.24 10.56 31.36
N LYS A 7 54.16 9.67 30.38
CA LYS A 7 52.91 9.39 29.67
C LYS A 7 52.00 8.60 30.61
N LYS A 8 50.94 9.26 31.10
CA LYS A 8 49.86 8.57 31.81
C LYS A 8 49.00 7.82 30.80
N ASP A 9 49.27 6.54 30.61
CA ASP A 9 48.33 5.63 29.96
C ASP A 9 47.12 5.48 30.88
N LYS A 10 46.04 6.22 30.59
CA LYS A 10 44.75 6.04 31.26
C LYS A 10 44.14 4.74 30.74
N GLY A 11 44.42 3.63 31.42
CA GLY A 11 43.80 2.34 31.15
C GLY A 11 42.29 2.42 31.41
N PHE A 12 41.50 2.00 30.41
CA PHE A 12 40.06 1.86 30.52
C PHE A 12 39.74 0.75 31.52
N THR A 13 38.84 0.99 32.48
CA THR A 13 38.50 -0.05 33.46
C THR A 13 37.60 -1.11 32.81
N LEU A 14 37.70 -2.37 33.27
CA LEU A 14 36.85 -3.48 32.78
C LEU A 14 35.36 -3.19 32.92
N VAL A 15 34.99 -2.44 33.96
CA VAL A 15 33.60 -2.04 34.23
C VAL A 15 33.11 -1.02 33.20
N GLU A 16 33.93 -0.03 32.86
CA GLU A 16 33.58 0.94 31.80
C GLU A 16 33.44 0.24 30.45
N LEU A 17 34.30 -0.75 30.15
CA LEU A 17 34.19 -1.53 28.91
C LEU A 17 32.92 -2.39 28.87
N ALA A 18 32.56 -3.02 29.99
CA ALA A 18 31.34 -3.83 30.10
C ALA A 18 30.07 -2.97 29.93
N ALA A 19 30.06 -1.76 30.50
CA ALA A 19 28.95 -0.82 30.33
C ALA A 19 28.78 -0.39 28.86
N VAL A 20 29.88 -0.15 28.15
CA VAL A 20 29.87 0.22 26.73
C VAL A 20 29.33 -0.92 25.86
N ILE A 21 29.72 -2.17 26.13
CA ILE A 21 29.20 -3.35 25.42
C ILE A 21 27.70 -3.54 25.69
N ALA A 22 27.24 -3.34 26.93
CA ALA A 22 25.83 -3.45 27.29
C ALA A 22 24.95 -2.45 26.51
N ILE A 23 25.40 -1.20 26.36
CA ILE A 23 24.67 -0.18 25.58
C ILE A 23 24.65 -0.54 24.09
N MET A 24 25.75 -1.05 23.54
CA MET A 24 25.80 -1.50 22.13
C MET A 24 24.86 -2.67 21.84
N VAL A 25 24.69 -3.60 22.80
CA VAL A 25 23.74 -4.73 22.67
C VAL A 25 22.28 -4.23 22.69
N VAL A 26 21.96 -3.28 23.56
CA VAL A 26 20.61 -2.68 23.62
C VAL A 26 20.32 -1.89 22.33
N MET A 27 21.29 -1.13 21.81
CA MET A 27 21.11 -0.37 20.57
C MET A 27 20.92 -1.26 19.33
N THR A 28 21.62 -2.39 19.24
CA THR A 28 21.48 -3.33 18.12
C THR A 28 20.18 -4.15 18.17
N GLY A 29 19.65 -4.43 19.36
CA GLY A 29 18.37 -5.12 19.55
C GLY A 29 17.14 -4.34 19.06
N VAL A 30 17.20 -2.99 19.03
CA VAL A 30 16.06 -2.13 18.66
C VAL A 30 15.88 -1.97 17.14
N LEU A 31 16.90 -2.25 16.33
CA LEU A 31 16.85 -1.98 14.88
C LEU A 31 16.06 -3.01 14.05
N THR A 32 15.78 -4.19 14.60
CA THR A 32 15.09 -5.27 13.85
C THR A 32 13.56 -5.17 13.92
N LEU A 33 13.01 -4.48 14.92
CA LEU A 33 11.55 -4.33 15.09
C LEU A 33 10.94 -3.19 14.26
N SER A 34 11.75 -2.26 13.72
CA SER A 34 11.25 -1.05 13.05
C SER A 34 10.83 -1.31 11.59
N LEU A 35 11.53 -2.17 10.86
CA LEU A 35 11.32 -2.34 9.43
C LEU A 35 10.00 -3.05 9.09
N SER A 36 9.61 -4.05 9.87
CA SER A 36 8.35 -4.79 9.64
C SER A 36 7.11 -3.91 9.84
N VAL A 37 7.17 -2.91 10.73
CA VAL A 37 6.09 -1.94 10.94
C VAL A 37 5.95 -1.00 9.75
N ILE A 38 7.08 -0.48 9.24
CA ILE A 38 7.10 0.45 8.10
C ILE A 38 6.52 -0.20 6.84
N TYR A 39 6.90 -1.43 6.53
CA TYR A 39 6.39 -2.12 5.34
C TYR A 39 4.90 -2.48 5.46
N ASN A 40 4.40 -2.70 6.68
CA ASN A 40 2.97 -2.90 6.91
C ASN A 40 2.18 -1.60 6.68
N GLU A 41 2.73 -0.45 7.06
CA GLU A 41 2.13 0.84 6.72
C GLU A 41 2.06 1.08 5.21
N ASP A 42 3.07 0.66 4.45
CA ASP A 42 3.08 0.86 2.99
C ASP A 42 1.91 0.13 2.31
N ALA A 43 1.68 -1.14 2.67
CA ALA A 43 0.53 -1.91 2.16
C ALA A 43 -0.81 -1.29 2.60
N LYS A 44 -0.92 -0.90 3.88
CA LYS A 44 -2.13 -0.27 4.43
C LYS A 44 -2.44 1.08 3.78
N ARG A 45 -1.42 1.92 3.55
CA ARG A 45 -1.57 3.21 2.87
C ARG A 45 -2.01 3.02 1.43
N ALA A 46 -1.44 2.05 0.71
CA ALA A 46 -1.85 1.77 -0.67
C ALA A 46 -3.33 1.37 -0.73
N VAL A 47 -3.79 0.50 0.16
CA VAL A 47 -5.21 0.13 0.24
C VAL A 47 -6.10 1.29 0.67
N ALA A 48 -5.66 2.12 1.62
CA ALA A 48 -6.41 3.31 2.04
C ALA A 48 -6.58 4.32 0.90
N LEU A 49 -5.54 4.54 0.08
CA LEU A 49 -5.66 5.38 -1.12
C LEU A 49 -6.66 4.78 -2.11
N ILE A 50 -6.66 3.46 -2.30
CA ILE A 50 -7.65 2.80 -3.17
C ILE A 50 -9.07 2.96 -2.61
N ASP A 51 -9.26 2.85 -1.30
CA ASP A 51 -10.54 3.07 -0.60
C ASP A 51 -11.07 4.50 -0.83
N ASP A 52 -10.24 5.51 -0.58
CA ASP A 52 -10.59 6.92 -0.76
C ASP A 52 -11.00 7.22 -2.22
N GLU A 53 -10.21 6.73 -3.18
CA GLU A 53 -10.46 6.98 -4.59
C GLU A 53 -11.65 6.17 -5.15
N LEU A 54 -11.96 4.99 -4.60
CA LEU A 54 -13.20 4.28 -4.91
C LEU A 54 -14.42 5.08 -4.45
N THR A 55 -14.36 5.68 -3.26
CA THR A 55 -15.41 6.58 -2.76
C THR A 55 -15.57 7.80 -3.67
N GLU A 56 -14.47 8.47 -4.04
CA GLU A 56 -14.53 9.64 -4.91
C GLU A 56 -15.04 9.29 -6.31
N ALA A 57 -14.53 8.22 -6.94
CA ALA A 57 -14.96 7.80 -8.27
C ALA A 57 -16.45 7.43 -8.31
N ARG A 58 -16.96 6.75 -7.26
CA ARG A 58 -18.39 6.45 -7.12
C ARG A 58 -19.21 7.73 -6.98
N MET A 59 -18.78 8.65 -6.12
CA MET A 59 -19.44 9.94 -5.93
C MET A 59 -19.48 10.77 -7.21
N LEU A 60 -18.36 10.87 -7.94
CA LEU A 60 -18.29 11.59 -9.21
C LEU A 60 -19.19 10.98 -10.27
N SER A 61 -19.20 9.65 -10.37
CA SER A 61 -20.07 8.92 -11.32
C SER A 61 -21.56 9.20 -11.12
N MET A 62 -21.99 9.36 -9.86
CA MET A 62 -23.40 9.61 -9.52
C MET A 62 -23.79 11.08 -9.56
N SER A 63 -22.85 12.00 -9.29
CA SER A 63 -23.16 13.42 -9.09
C SER A 63 -22.81 14.32 -10.27
N LYS A 64 -21.90 13.92 -11.16
CA LYS A 64 -21.43 14.75 -12.28
C LYS A 64 -21.82 14.17 -13.63
N SER A 65 -22.04 15.06 -14.60
CA SER A 65 -22.24 14.68 -15.99
C SER A 65 -20.93 14.19 -16.63
N GLY A 66 -21.03 13.26 -17.58
CA GLY A 66 -19.90 12.57 -18.18
C GLY A 66 -19.65 11.19 -17.58
N ASP A 67 -18.76 10.43 -18.20
CA ASP A 67 -18.52 9.02 -17.85
C ASP A 67 -17.24 8.91 -17.06
N PHE A 68 -17.34 8.47 -15.80
CA PHE A 68 -16.22 8.36 -14.90
C PHE A 68 -15.79 6.90 -14.74
N SER A 69 -14.48 6.68 -14.66
CA SER A 69 -13.91 5.36 -14.35
C SER A 69 -12.69 5.52 -13.45
N LEU A 70 -12.52 4.61 -12.50
CA LEU A 70 -11.30 4.50 -11.70
C LEU A 70 -10.41 3.41 -12.29
N THR A 71 -9.13 3.72 -12.51
CA THR A 71 -8.10 2.76 -12.89
C THR A 71 -7.10 2.67 -11.75
N VAL A 72 -6.92 1.49 -11.17
CA VAL A 72 -5.73 1.17 -10.39
C VAL A 72 -4.73 0.60 -11.39
N ASP A 73 -3.82 1.47 -11.84
CA ASP A 73 -2.73 1.12 -12.74
C ASP A 73 -1.69 0.38 -11.91
N ALA A 74 -1.54 -0.89 -12.22
CA ALA A 74 -0.61 -1.78 -11.58
C ALA A 74 0.42 -2.19 -12.62
N ASP A 75 1.28 -1.27 -13.08
CA ASP A 75 2.36 -1.43 -14.09
C ASP A 75 3.36 -2.59 -13.85
N GLY A 76 3.18 -3.39 -12.79
CA GLY A 76 4.04 -4.51 -12.40
C GLY A 76 5.37 -4.05 -11.79
N ASP A 77 5.81 -2.83 -12.10
CA ASP A 77 6.81 -2.09 -11.36
C ASP A 77 6.17 -1.43 -10.12
N PRO A 78 6.45 -1.91 -8.91
CA PRO A 78 5.83 -1.43 -7.69
C PRO A 78 6.11 0.05 -7.40
N LYS A 79 7.07 0.70 -8.09
CA LYS A 79 7.37 2.13 -7.93
C LYS A 79 6.57 3.04 -8.87
N LYS A 80 5.80 2.47 -9.80
CA LYS A 80 5.05 3.22 -10.82
C LYS A 80 3.54 3.08 -10.70
N ASN A 81 3.09 2.28 -9.73
CA ASN A 81 1.67 2.14 -9.45
C ASN A 81 1.02 3.51 -9.20
N LYS A 82 -0.17 3.70 -9.78
CA LYS A 82 -0.94 4.92 -9.64
C LYS A 82 -2.43 4.63 -9.73
N ILE A 83 -3.23 5.54 -9.19
CA ILE A 83 -4.68 5.53 -9.32
C ILE A 83 -5.05 6.69 -10.23
N VAL A 84 -5.84 6.41 -11.25
CA VAL A 84 -6.30 7.42 -12.22
C VAL A 84 -7.82 7.39 -12.27
N ILE A 85 -8.46 8.51 -11.93
CA ILE A 85 -9.87 8.74 -12.25
C ILE A 85 -9.91 9.41 -13.61
N LYS A 86 -10.60 8.79 -14.57
CA LYS A 86 -10.81 9.34 -15.92
C LYS A 86 -12.22 9.88 -16.06
N ARG A 87 -12.38 10.90 -16.91
CA ARG A 87 -13.67 11.35 -17.45
C ARG A 87 -13.66 11.16 -18.96
N GLY A 88 -14.36 10.13 -19.43
CA GLY A 88 -14.17 9.62 -20.79
C GLY A 88 -12.73 9.13 -20.98
N THR A 89 -12.02 9.71 -21.93
CA THR A 89 -10.61 9.35 -22.23
C THR A 89 -9.59 10.24 -21.51
N ALA A 90 -10.02 11.32 -20.87
CA ALA A 90 -9.12 12.28 -20.21
C ALA A 90 -8.90 11.92 -18.75
N ASP A 91 -7.67 12.08 -18.28
CA ASP A 91 -7.34 11.96 -16.86
C ASP A 91 -7.95 13.16 -16.11
N TYR A 92 -8.85 12.87 -15.17
CA TYR A 92 -9.47 13.86 -14.29
C TYR A 92 -8.66 14.08 -13.02
N LYS A 93 -8.09 12.99 -12.47
CA LYS A 93 -7.24 12.99 -11.28
C LYS A 93 -6.27 11.82 -11.35
N THR A 94 -5.03 12.06 -10.94
CA THR A 94 -3.98 11.02 -10.86
C THR A 94 -3.30 11.10 -9.49
N ILE A 95 -3.17 9.96 -8.82
CA ILE A 95 -2.47 9.81 -7.55
C ILE A 95 -1.43 8.72 -7.69
N ASN A 96 -0.19 9.02 -7.32
CA ASN A 96 0.86 8.01 -7.27
C ASN A 96 0.75 7.19 -6.00
N ILE A 97 0.96 5.89 -6.12
CA ILE A 97 1.18 5.01 -4.97
C ILE A 97 2.69 4.94 -4.78
N ASP A 98 3.26 5.92 -4.07
CA ASP A 98 4.72 6.12 -3.90
C ASP A 98 5.43 5.02 -3.06
N LYS A 99 4.82 3.83 -2.95
CA LYS A 99 5.22 2.74 -2.07
C LYS A 99 5.52 1.49 -2.86
N SER A 100 6.58 0.76 -2.48
CA SER A 100 7.00 -0.47 -3.16
C SER A 100 6.06 -1.65 -2.83
N VAL A 101 4.83 -1.60 -3.34
CA VAL A 101 3.80 -2.62 -3.18
C VAL A 101 3.44 -3.25 -4.53
N LEU A 102 3.15 -4.54 -4.55
CA LEU A 102 2.47 -5.16 -5.70
C LEU A 102 0.97 -5.19 -5.42
N ILE A 103 0.19 -4.81 -6.43
CA ILE A 103 -1.26 -4.80 -6.37
C ILE A 103 -1.78 -5.96 -7.21
N SER A 104 -2.75 -6.67 -6.66
CA SER A 104 -3.44 -7.78 -7.32
C SER A 104 -4.89 -7.80 -6.85
N TYR A 105 -5.78 -8.41 -7.62
CA TYR A 105 -7.19 -8.53 -7.23
C TYR A 105 -7.78 -9.86 -7.68
N LYS A 106 -8.87 -10.28 -7.05
CA LYS A 106 -9.64 -11.47 -7.44
C LYS A 106 -11.13 -11.18 -7.35
N LEU A 107 -11.93 -11.98 -8.06
CA LEU A 107 -13.37 -12.02 -7.91
C LEU A 107 -13.74 -13.22 -7.04
N ASN A 108 -14.45 -12.99 -5.93
CA ASN A 108 -14.89 -14.02 -4.98
C ASN A 108 -13.73 -14.95 -4.55
N GLU A 109 -13.94 -16.26 -4.59
CA GLU A 109 -12.95 -17.30 -4.27
C GLU A 109 -11.96 -17.59 -5.43
N GLY A 110 -11.91 -16.72 -6.44
CA GLY A 110 -10.98 -16.84 -7.57
C GLY A 110 -9.52 -16.67 -7.17
N SER A 111 -8.64 -16.91 -8.14
CA SER A 111 -7.21 -16.60 -8.00
C SER A 111 -6.96 -15.11 -8.17
N TYR A 112 -5.97 -14.57 -7.45
CA TYR A 112 -5.50 -13.22 -7.71
C TYR A 112 -4.89 -13.10 -9.10
N THR A 113 -5.11 -11.95 -9.73
CA THR A 113 -4.42 -11.57 -10.95
C THR A 113 -2.91 -11.50 -10.73
N THR A 114 -2.18 -11.68 -11.81
CA THR A 114 -0.75 -11.38 -11.85
C THR A 114 -0.56 -9.87 -11.61
N PRO A 115 0.33 -9.45 -10.69
CA PRO A 115 0.75 -8.05 -10.60
C PRO A 115 1.24 -7.56 -11.96
N GLY A 116 0.88 -6.35 -12.38
CA GLY A 116 0.99 -5.97 -13.80
C GLY A 116 -0.34 -5.75 -14.49
N THR A 117 -1.44 -6.25 -13.89
CA THR A 117 -2.77 -6.21 -14.51
C THR A 117 -3.58 -5.07 -13.92
N ASP A 118 -3.94 -4.09 -14.74
CA ASP A 118 -4.80 -2.97 -14.33
C ASP A 118 -6.16 -3.45 -13.82
N LEU A 119 -6.71 -2.67 -12.88
CA LEU A 119 -8.10 -2.78 -12.44
C LEU A 119 -8.86 -1.51 -12.82
N VAL A 120 -9.78 -1.63 -13.76
CA VAL A 120 -10.64 -0.53 -14.22
C VAL A 120 -12.07 -0.76 -13.72
N ILE A 121 -12.59 0.17 -12.93
CA ILE A 121 -13.93 0.11 -12.32
C ILE A 121 -14.77 1.26 -12.86
N VAL A 122 -15.99 0.94 -13.29
CA VAL A 122 -17.02 1.93 -13.67
C VAL A 122 -18.23 1.71 -12.78
N PHE A 123 -18.70 2.78 -12.15
CA PHE A 123 -19.92 2.76 -11.36
C PHE A 123 -21.14 3.11 -12.21
N ASP A 124 -22.27 2.51 -11.87
CA ASP A 124 -23.57 2.86 -12.41
C ASP A 124 -24.04 4.21 -11.83
N LYS A 125 -24.54 5.10 -12.70
CA LYS A 125 -24.87 6.48 -12.32
C LYS A 125 -26.10 6.57 -11.41
N SER A 126 -27.07 5.67 -11.55
CA SER A 126 -28.34 5.76 -10.81
C SER A 126 -28.27 5.03 -9.48
N THR A 127 -27.52 3.93 -9.42
CA THR A 127 -27.47 3.05 -8.25
C THR A 127 -26.18 3.19 -7.43
N GLY A 128 -25.10 3.65 -8.04
CA GLY A 128 -23.76 3.62 -7.44
C GLY A 128 -23.19 2.22 -7.30
N SER A 129 -23.83 1.20 -7.87
CA SER A 129 -23.32 -0.16 -7.97
C SER A 129 -22.17 -0.22 -8.98
N VAL A 130 -21.34 -1.25 -8.95
CA VAL A 130 -20.31 -1.44 -9.98
C VAL A 130 -20.99 -1.92 -11.25
N LYS A 131 -20.83 -1.19 -12.35
CA LYS A 131 -21.41 -1.48 -13.67
C LYS A 131 -20.52 -2.42 -14.47
N THR A 132 -19.24 -2.07 -14.58
CA THR A 132 -18.24 -2.89 -15.28
C THR A 132 -16.93 -2.93 -14.53
N VAL A 133 -16.23 -4.05 -14.66
CA VAL A 133 -14.83 -4.21 -14.26
C VAL A 133 -14.04 -4.64 -15.49
N ASN A 134 -12.96 -3.92 -15.81
CA ASN A 134 -12.14 -4.13 -17.00
C ASN A 134 -12.95 -4.21 -18.31
N GLY A 135 -13.99 -3.38 -18.42
CA GLY A 135 -14.88 -3.36 -19.58
C GLY A 135 -15.91 -4.50 -19.66
N ALA A 136 -15.82 -5.51 -18.78
CA ALA A 136 -16.82 -6.57 -18.68
C ALA A 136 -17.93 -6.20 -17.69
N PRO A 137 -19.20 -6.59 -17.92
CA PRO A 137 -20.28 -6.42 -16.96
C PRO A 137 -19.93 -7.01 -15.59
N ALA A 138 -20.19 -6.25 -14.52
CA ALA A 138 -19.89 -6.72 -13.18
C ALA A 138 -20.83 -7.87 -12.76
N THR A 139 -20.29 -8.86 -12.06
CA THR A 139 -21.08 -10.00 -11.57
C THR A 139 -22.00 -9.55 -10.43
N ALA A 140 -23.31 -9.73 -10.56
CA ALA A 140 -24.31 -9.15 -9.64
C ALA A 140 -24.10 -9.46 -8.15
N ASN A 141 -23.47 -10.60 -7.81
CA ASN A 141 -23.10 -10.98 -6.44
C ASN A 141 -21.57 -11.03 -6.23
N GLY A 142 -20.82 -10.32 -7.07
CA GLY A 142 -19.38 -10.29 -7.03
C GLY A 142 -18.84 -9.45 -5.87
N ILE A 143 -17.82 -9.98 -5.22
CA ILE A 143 -16.94 -9.22 -4.33
C ILE A 143 -15.56 -9.22 -4.97
N TYR A 144 -15.07 -8.03 -5.30
CA TYR A 144 -13.69 -7.87 -5.73
C TYR A 144 -12.81 -7.62 -4.50
N GLU A 145 -11.89 -8.53 -4.25
CA GLU A 145 -10.90 -8.36 -3.19
C GLU A 145 -9.61 -7.84 -3.81
N ILE A 146 -9.19 -6.65 -3.39
CA ILE A 146 -8.01 -5.94 -3.87
C ILE A 146 -6.95 -6.04 -2.77
N LYS A 147 -5.77 -6.52 -3.13
CA LYS A 147 -4.67 -6.80 -2.21
C LYS A 147 -3.42 -6.02 -2.61
N ALA A 148 -2.85 -5.30 -1.64
CA ALA A 148 -1.51 -4.73 -1.76
C ALA A 148 -0.53 -5.55 -0.91
N VAL A 149 0.62 -5.92 -1.47
CA VAL A 149 1.68 -6.66 -0.78
C VAL A 149 2.99 -5.88 -0.87
N ALA A 150 3.56 -5.50 0.28
CA ALA A 150 4.86 -4.83 0.30
C ALA A 150 5.97 -5.78 -0.16
N GLN A 151 6.89 -5.28 -0.97
CA GLN A 151 7.99 -6.06 -1.58
C GLN A 151 9.20 -6.27 -0.67
N ARG A 152 9.15 -5.79 0.57
CA ARG A 152 10.23 -5.86 1.55
C ARG A 152 9.66 -6.17 2.93
N GLY A 153 10.51 -6.74 3.80
CA GLY A 153 10.09 -7.28 5.09
C GLY A 153 9.45 -8.66 4.95
N SER A 154 8.66 -9.09 5.95
CA SER A 154 7.93 -10.37 5.94
C SER A 154 6.70 -10.37 5.01
N ASN A 155 6.77 -9.66 3.89
CA ASN A 155 5.68 -9.44 2.92
C ASN A 155 4.34 -9.06 3.58
N PRO A 156 4.30 -7.99 4.40
CA PRO A 156 3.04 -7.55 4.96
C PRO A 156 2.06 -7.16 3.84
N GLN A 157 0.80 -7.47 4.08
CA GLN A 157 -0.29 -7.28 3.13
C GLN A 157 -1.40 -6.46 3.77
N ALA A 158 -2.21 -5.83 2.93
CA ALA A 158 -3.49 -5.24 3.31
C ALA A 158 -4.49 -5.54 2.20
N ARG A 159 -5.77 -5.61 2.56
CA ARG A 159 -6.84 -5.98 1.63
C ARG A 159 -8.03 -5.04 1.76
N LEU A 160 -8.73 -4.86 0.65
CA LEU A 160 -10.02 -4.18 0.59
C LEU A 160 -11.00 -5.02 -0.21
N SER A 161 -12.22 -5.10 0.28
CA SER A 161 -13.33 -5.78 -0.38
C SER A 161 -14.28 -4.74 -1.00
N LEU A 162 -14.62 -4.90 -2.28
CA LEU A 162 -15.60 -4.08 -3.02
C LEU A 162 -16.81 -4.94 -3.39
N ILE A 163 -17.98 -4.58 -2.87
CA ILE A 163 -19.25 -5.26 -3.12
C ILE A 163 -19.88 -4.68 -4.39
N VAL A 164 -19.95 -5.48 -5.47
CA VAL A 164 -20.44 -5.05 -6.78
C VAL A 164 -21.84 -4.46 -6.72
N ASN A 165 -22.79 -5.15 -6.07
CA ASN A 165 -24.19 -4.76 -6.09
C ASN A 165 -24.48 -3.41 -5.42
N THR A 166 -23.58 -2.91 -4.58
CA THR A 166 -23.81 -1.66 -3.82
C THR A 166 -22.76 -0.59 -4.08
N GLY A 167 -21.61 -0.98 -4.66
CA GLY A 167 -20.41 -0.14 -4.75
C GLY A 167 -19.78 0.19 -3.40
N ARG A 168 -20.28 -0.42 -2.30
CA ARG A 168 -19.67 -0.29 -0.98
C ARG A 168 -18.36 -1.05 -0.94
N HIS A 169 -17.41 -0.49 -0.22
CA HIS A 169 -16.10 -1.07 -0.03
C HIS A 169 -15.65 -0.86 1.42
N TYR A 170 -14.76 -1.73 1.87
CA TYR A 170 -14.16 -1.64 3.20
C TYR A 170 -12.79 -2.30 3.21
N ILE A 171 -11.90 -1.73 4.00
CA ILE A 171 -10.60 -2.32 4.32
C ILE A 171 -10.82 -3.50 5.27
N GLU A 172 -10.24 -4.66 4.93
CA GLU A 172 -10.26 -5.84 5.77
C GLU A 172 -9.29 -5.68 6.94
N LYS A 173 -9.73 -6.05 8.14
CA LYS A 173 -8.84 -6.15 9.29
C LYS A 173 -8.23 -7.55 9.29
N ASP A 174 -6.91 -7.61 9.10
CA ASP A 174 -6.11 -8.81 9.36
C ASP A 174 -6.06 -9.12 10.88
#